data_AF-A0A3B9JFL0-F1
#
_entry.id   AF-A0A3B9JFL0-F1
#
_cell.length_a   1.000
_cell.length_b   1.000
_cell.length_c   1.000
_cell.angle_alpha   90.00
_cell.angle_beta   90.00
_cell.angle_gamma   90.00
#
_symmetry.space_group_name_H-M   'P 1'
#
loop_
_entity.id
_entity.type
_entity.pdbx_description
1 polymer ?
#
loop_
_entity_poly.entity_id
_entity_poly.type
_entity_poly.pdbx_seq_one_letter_code
_entity_poly.pdbx_strand_id
1 'polypeptide(L)' 'MKNLIQEMRQQHVTSSALATFLGTTREEMEDKIKTQKVTFSEALKIQENFFPYMSVEALFG' A
#
# COMPACT_ATOMS: atom_id res chain seq x y z
N MET A 1 -4.84 3.55 -7.17
CA MET A 1 -4.93 3.45 -5.69
C MET A 1 -6.28 2.92 -5.22
N LYS A 2 -7.30 2.93 -6.08
CA LYS A 2 -8.61 2.36 -5.76
C LYS A 2 -8.47 0.84 -5.55
N ASN A 3 -7.57 0.21 -6.31
CA ASN A 3 -7.22 -1.20 -6.18
C ASN A 3 -6.41 -1.50 -4.91
N LEU A 4 -5.39 -0.71 -4.54
CA LEU A 4 -4.66 -0.96 -3.28
C LEU A 4 -5.60 -0.97 -2.07
N ILE A 5 -6.51 0.00 -1.94
CA ILE A 5 -7.45 0.05 -0.81
C ILE A 5 -8.40 -1.16 -0.83
N GLN A 6 -8.83 -1.59 -2.01
CA GLN A 6 -9.68 -2.77 -2.15
C GLN A 6 -8.94 -4.04 -1.73
N GLU A 7 -7.72 -4.24 -2.20
CA GLU A 7 -6.90 -5.40 -1.84
C GLU A 7 -6.53 -5.40 -0.36
N MET A 8 -6.23 -4.24 0.20
CA MET A 8 -6.04 -4.08 1.65
C MET A 8 -7.27 -4.55 2.43
N ARG A 9 -8.49 -4.27 1.95
CA ARG A 9 -9.71 -4.77 2.58
C ARG A 9 -9.89 -6.28 2.41
N GLN A 10 -9.62 -6.82 1.21
CA GLN A 10 -9.79 -8.25 0.94
C GLN A 10 -8.80 -9.12 1.73
N GLN A 11 -7.54 -8.66 1.83
CA GLN A 11 -6.46 -9.37 2.51
C GLN A 11 -6.29 -8.95 3.98
N HIS A 12 -7.19 -8.12 4.50
CA HIS A 12 -7.14 -7.57 5.86
C HIS A 12 -5.80 -6.86 6.21
N VAL A 13 -5.14 -6.29 5.21
CA VAL A 13 -3.91 -5.50 5.40
C VAL A 13 -4.29 -4.11 5.87
N THR A 14 -3.71 -3.68 7.01
CA THR A 14 -4.00 -2.37 7.60
C THR A 14 -2.93 -1.35 7.25
N SER A 15 -3.29 -0.06 7.29
CA SER A 15 -2.33 1.04 7.14
C SER A 15 -1.23 0.98 8.21
N SER A 16 -1.52 0.47 9.41
CA SER A 16 -0.53 0.26 10.47
C SER A 16 0.51 -0.80 10.11
N ALA A 17 0.09 -1.89 9.45
CA ALA A 17 1.01 -2.94 9.00
C ALA A 17 1.95 -2.43 7.91
N LEU A 18 1.40 -1.70 6.94
CA LEU A 18 2.21 -1.05 5.89
C LEU A 18 3.16 0.00 6.48
N ALA A 19 2.68 0.79 7.44
CA ALA A 19 3.48 1.81 8.11
C ALA A 19 4.66 1.20 8.88
N THR A 20 4.40 0.14 9.65
CA THR A 20 5.44 -0.61 10.38
C THR A 20 6.48 -1.16 9.43
N PHE A 21 6.04 -1.76 8.32
CA PHE A 21 6.94 -2.34 7.33
C PHE A 21 7.81 -1.30 6.61
N LEU A 22 7.23 -0.15 6.29
CA LEU A 22 7.91 0.93 5.58
C LEU A 22 8.69 1.90 6.49
N GLY A 23 8.61 1.70 7.81
CA GLY A 23 9.29 2.57 8.78
C GLY A 23 8.70 3.99 8.82
N THR A 24 7.39 4.12 8.66
CA THR A 24 6.64 5.40 8.71
C THR A 24 5.53 5.32 9.75
N THR A 25 4.85 6.42 10.02
CA THR A 25 3.67 6.43 10.91
C THR A 25 2.42 5.97 10.19
N ARG A 26 1.44 5.48 10.95
CA ARG A 26 0.13 5.09 10.40
C ARG A 26 -0.56 6.28 9.74
N GLU A 27 -0.48 7.45 10.35
CA GLU A 27 -1.08 8.69 9.86
C GLU A 27 -0.47 9.10 8.51
N GLU A 28 0.87 9.08 8.38
CA GLU A 28 1.55 9.37 7.11
C GLU A 28 1.20 8.34 6.03
N MET A 29 1.13 7.05 6.38
CA MET A 29 0.78 6.01 5.42
C MET A 29 -0.67 6.15 4.95
N GLU A 30 -1.60 6.46 5.85
CA GLU A 30 -2.99 6.75 5.48
C GLU A 30 -3.10 7.98 4.58
N ASP A 31 -2.36 9.06 4.88
CA ASP A 31 -2.35 10.25 4.04
C ASP A 31 -1.78 9.94 2.65
N LYS A 32 -0.66 9.21 2.57
CA LYS A 32 -0.07 8.77 1.30
C LYS A 32 -1.04 7.93 0.47
N ILE A 33 -1.76 7.00 1.10
CA ILE A 33 -2.74 6.16 0.40
C ILE A 33 -3.94 7.00 -0.10
N LYS A 34 -4.50 7.85 0.77
CA LYS A 34 -5.67 8.70 0.44
C LYS A 34 -5.35 9.74 -0.64
N THR A 35 -4.17 10.36 -0.55
CA THR A 35 -3.72 11.39 -1.49
C THR A 35 -2.98 10.82 -2.71
N GLN A 36 -2.84 9.50 -2.80
CA GLN A 36 -2.14 8.79 -3.87
C GLN A 36 -0.66 9.20 -4.04
N LYS A 37 -0.01 9.54 -2.93
CA LYS A 37 1.41 9.93 -2.86
C LYS A 37 2.34 8.77 -2.50
N VAL A 38 1.88 7.53 -2.62
CA VAL A 38 2.76 6.35 -2.45
C VAL A 38 3.78 6.36 -3.59
N THR A 39 5.06 6.41 -3.26
CA THR A 39 6.14 6.41 -4.25
C THR A 39 6.23 5.05 -4.95
N PHE A 40 6.81 5.02 -6.15
CA PHE A 40 7.01 3.77 -6.88
C PHE A 40 7.82 2.73 -6.07
N SER A 41 8.85 3.16 -5.36
CA SER A 41 9.66 2.29 -4.50
C SER A 41 8.88 1.72 -3.30
N GLU A 42 8.00 2.53 -2.69
CA GLU A 42 7.10 2.04 -1.63
C GLU A 42 6.07 1.06 -2.21
N ALA A 43 5.52 1.35 -3.39
CA ALA A 43 4.57 0.46 -4.05
C ALA A 43 5.20 -0.89 -4.43
N LEU A 44 6.45 -0.91 -4.91
CA LEU A 44 7.23 -2.15 -5.12
C LEU A 44 7.35 -2.95 -3.82
N LYS A 45 7.78 -2.31 -2.74
CA LYS A 45 7.92 -2.96 -1.43
C LYS A 45 6.59 -3.51 -0.92
N ILE A 46 5.51 -2.74 -1.05
CA ILE A 46 4.16 -3.16 -0.66
C ILE A 46 3.70 -4.34 -1.53
N GLN A 47 3.93 -4.29 -2.84
CA GLN A 47 3.58 -5.36 -3.78
C GLN A 47 4.30 -6.66 -3.42
N GLU A 48 5.63 -6.64 -3.34
CA GLU A 48 6.44 -7.83 -3.08
C GLU A 48 6.08 -8.53 -1.76
N ASN A 49 5.66 -7.77 -0.74
CA ASN A 49 5.47 -8.31 0.62
C ASN A 49 4.00 -8.57 0.99
N PHE A 50 3.06 -7.79 0.43
CA PHE A 50 1.64 -7.87 0.81
C PHE A 50 0.73 -8.29 -0.35
N PHE A 51 1.12 -7.99 -1.59
CA PHE A 51 0.30 -8.28 -2.78
C PHE A 51 1.13 -8.91 -3.92
N PRO A 52 1.86 -10.02 -3.66
CA PRO A 52 2.85 -10.56 -4.61
C PRO A 52 2.22 -11.07 -5.91
N TYR A 53 0.92 -11.33 -5.92
CA TYR A 53 0.15 -11.78 -7.08
C TYR A 53 -0.31 -10.64 -8.00
N MET A 54 -0.13 -9.37 -7.61
CA MET A 54 -0.49 -8.22 -8.45
C MET A 54 0.74 -7.53 -9.04
N SER A 55 0.57 -6.91 -10.22
CA SER A 55 1.59 -5.99 -10.73
C SER A 55 1.59 -4.68 -9.96
N VAL A 56 2.71 -3.97 -9.98
CA VAL A 56 2.81 -2.64 -9.38
C VAL A 56 1.83 -1.67 -10.04
N GLU A 57 1.61 -1.74 -11.36
CA GLU A 57 0.61 -0.88 -12.02
C GLU A 57 -0.82 -1.18 -11.54
N ALA A 58 -1.13 -2.44 -11.23
CA ALA A 58 -2.44 -2.83 -10.72
C ALA A 58 -2.75 -2.18 -9.36
N LEU A 59 -1.74 -1.90 -8.52
CA LEU A 59 -1.91 -1.14 -7.27
C LEU A 59 -2.34 0.31 -7.51
N PHE A 60 -1.85 0.90 -8.61
CA PHE A 60 -2.13 2.28 -8.99
C PHE A 60 -3.43 2.46 -9.77
N GLY A 61 -4.00 1.37 -10.34
CA GLY A 61 -5.34 1.34 -10.94
C GLY A 61 -6.48 1.76 -10.01
#